data_AF-A0A2V4CA17-F1
#
_entry.id   AF-A0A2V4CA17-F1
#
_cell.length_a   1.000
_cell.length_b   1.000
_cell.length_c   1.000
_cell.angle_alpha   90.00
_cell.angle_beta   90.00
_cell.angle_gamma   90.00
#
_symmetry.space_group_name_H-M   'P 1'
#
loop_
_entity.id
_entity.type
_entity.pdbx_description
1 polymer ?
#
loop_
_entity_poly.entity_id
_entity_poly.type
_entity_poly.pdbx_seq_one_letter_code
_entity_poly.pdbx_strand_id
1 'polypeptide(L)'
;MKNTSLEFDNVITVCRTLFINKMKDYGSAWRILRLPSLTDQIFIKAQRIRSLQENEIRKVDEDEKGEFIGIINYSIMALIQLELGIADQPDLDVTKATELYDAKIKLTKELMEAKNHDYGEAWRDMRVSSLTDLILQKLLRVKQIEDNKGKTLVSEGIDANYQDMINYAVFALILDPLTPKQ
;
A
#
# COMPACT_ATOMS: atom_id res chain seq x y z
N MET A 1 -24.59 5.85 -9.47
CA MET A 1 -23.53 6.50 -8.68
C MET A 1 -22.42 5.49 -8.47
N LYS A 2 -21.18 5.81 -8.85
CA LYS A 2 -20.04 4.98 -8.48
C LYS A 2 -19.84 5.16 -6.97
N ASN A 3 -19.76 4.05 -6.22
CA ASN A 3 -19.61 4.12 -4.76
C ASN A 3 -18.16 3.79 -4.43
N THR A 4 -17.30 4.82 -4.40
CA THR A 4 -15.87 4.65 -4.08
C THR A 4 -15.65 3.95 -2.76
N SER A 5 -16.46 4.23 -1.75
CA SER A 5 -16.35 3.61 -0.44
C SER A 5 -16.54 2.08 -0.53
N LEU A 6 -17.51 1.62 -1.33
CA LEU A 6 -17.74 0.19 -1.60
C LEU A 6 -16.65 -0.42 -2.49
N GLU A 7 -16.20 0.27 -3.53
CA GLU A 7 -15.12 -0.19 -4.42
C GLU A 7 -13.80 -0.36 -3.65
N PHE A 8 -13.51 0.57 -2.74
CA PHE A 8 -12.39 0.49 -1.81
C PHE A 8 -12.50 -0.77 -0.93
N ASP A 9 -13.66 -1.01 -0.31
CA ASP A 9 -13.87 -2.18 0.55
C ASP A 9 -13.68 -3.51 -0.20
N ASN A 10 -14.10 -3.56 -1.47
CA ASN A 10 -13.90 -4.74 -2.33
C ASN A 10 -12.42 -5.03 -2.57
N VAL A 11 -11.64 -4.00 -2.90
CA VAL A 11 -10.17 -4.14 -3.08
C VAL A 11 -9.51 -4.56 -1.77
N ILE A 12 -9.87 -3.92 -0.67
CA ILE A 12 -9.30 -4.24 0.64
C ILE A 12 -9.63 -5.65 1.09
N THR A 13 -10.81 -6.17 0.77
CA THR A 13 -11.20 -7.56 1.10
C THR A 13 -10.21 -8.57 0.48
N VAL A 14 -9.78 -8.36 -0.76
CA VAL A 14 -8.77 -9.20 -1.42
C VAL A 14 -7.42 -9.10 -0.72
N CYS A 15 -6.96 -7.88 -0.45
CA CYS A 15 -5.67 -7.62 0.20
C CYS A 15 -5.60 -8.21 1.61
N ARG A 16 -6.66 -8.01 2.39
CA ARG A 16 -6.83 -8.52 3.75
C ARG A 16 -6.87 -10.04 3.78
N THR A 17 -7.59 -10.68 2.86
CA THR A 17 -7.64 -12.14 2.76
C THR A 17 -6.25 -12.71 2.50
N LEU A 18 -5.48 -12.11 1.58
CA LEU A 18 -4.10 -12.52 1.33
C LEU A 18 -3.21 -12.32 2.55
N PHE A 19 -3.32 -11.18 3.25
CA PHE A 19 -2.56 -10.89 4.47
C PHE A 19 -2.83 -11.94 5.56
N ILE A 20 -4.10 -12.27 5.82
CA ILE A 20 -4.52 -13.25 6.81
C ILE A 20 -4.01 -14.65 6.46
N ASN A 21 -4.10 -15.06 5.19
CA ASN A 21 -3.60 -16.37 4.77
C ASN A 21 -2.08 -16.47 4.98
N LYS A 22 -1.33 -15.43 4.61
CA LYS A 22 0.12 -15.34 4.85
C LYS A 22 0.46 -15.41 6.34
N MET A 23 -0.30 -14.71 7.18
CA MET A 23 -0.16 -14.78 8.64
C MET A 23 -0.42 -16.19 9.19
N LYS A 24 -1.31 -16.99 8.58
CA LYS A 24 -1.54 -18.38 8.96
C LYS A 24 -0.41 -19.30 8.51
N ASP A 25 0.16 -19.06 7.34
CA ASP A 25 1.20 -19.91 6.75
C ASP A 25 2.57 -19.76 7.46
N TYR A 26 2.95 -18.53 7.82
CA TYR A 26 4.29 -18.26 8.38
C TYR A 26 4.31 -17.20 9.49
N GLY A 27 3.16 -16.90 10.09
CA GLY A 27 3.08 -15.98 11.22
C GLY A 27 3.50 -14.55 10.90
N SER A 28 3.85 -13.81 11.94
CA SER A 28 4.27 -12.41 11.86
C SER A 28 5.78 -12.24 11.60
N ALA A 29 6.37 -13.10 10.76
CA ALA A 29 7.81 -13.07 10.41
C ALA A 29 8.31 -11.68 9.99
N TRP A 30 7.44 -10.85 9.43
CA TRP A 30 7.73 -9.49 9.01
C TRP A 30 7.98 -8.49 10.15
N ARG A 31 7.64 -8.80 11.40
CA ARG A 31 7.79 -7.91 12.56
C ARG A 31 9.25 -7.59 12.91
N ILE A 32 10.19 -8.39 12.42
CA ILE A 32 11.63 -8.12 12.54
C ILE A 32 12.13 -7.09 11.52
N LEU A 33 11.33 -6.76 10.50
CA LEU A 33 11.74 -5.85 9.45
C LEU A 33 11.77 -4.42 9.98
N ARG A 34 12.92 -3.76 9.80
CA ARG A 34 13.05 -2.31 10.01
C ARG A 34 12.19 -1.57 9.01
N LEU A 35 11.75 -0.37 9.38
CA LEU A 35 10.93 0.47 8.52
C LEU A 35 11.53 0.68 7.12
N PRO A 36 12.84 1.01 6.94
CA PRO A 36 13.43 1.16 5.61
C PRO A 36 13.36 -0.11 4.76
N SER A 37 13.39 -1.30 5.40
CA SER A 37 13.25 -2.57 4.68
C SER A 37 11.84 -2.75 4.14
N LEU A 38 10.82 -2.31 4.86
CA LEU A 38 9.44 -2.28 4.36
C LEU A 38 9.28 -1.25 3.24
N THR A 39 9.87 -0.06 3.39
CA THR A 39 9.93 0.98 2.34
C THR A 39 10.53 0.43 1.05
N ASP A 40 11.64 -0.30 1.16
CA ASP A 40 12.31 -0.92 0.01
C ASP A 40 11.48 -2.04 -0.62
N GLN A 41 10.75 -2.83 0.17
CA GLN A 41 9.80 -3.81 -0.39
C GLN A 41 8.74 -3.10 -1.25
N ILE A 42 8.17 -1.99 -0.78
CA ILE A 42 7.19 -1.22 -1.54
C ILE A 42 7.83 -0.62 -2.80
N PHE A 43 9.07 -0.12 -2.68
CA PHE A 43 9.82 0.43 -3.81
C PHE A 43 10.08 -0.60 -4.92
N ILE A 44 10.49 -1.82 -4.56
CA ILE A 44 10.70 -2.91 -5.53
C ILE A 44 9.42 -3.17 -6.33
N LYS A 45 8.26 -3.18 -5.65
CA LYS A 45 6.96 -3.40 -6.30
C LYS A 45 6.59 -2.28 -7.25
N ALA A 46 6.69 -1.03 -6.78
CA ALA A 46 6.38 0.13 -7.61
C ALA A 46 7.32 0.24 -8.83
N GLN A 47 8.61 -0.08 -8.67
CA GLN A 47 9.56 -0.15 -9.80
C GLN A 47 9.20 -1.26 -10.78
N ARG A 48 8.75 -2.42 -10.30
CA ARG A 48 8.30 -3.51 -11.17
C ARG A 48 7.06 -3.11 -11.96
N ILE A 49 6.08 -2.47 -11.32
CA ILE A 49 4.90 -1.92 -12.01
C ILE A 49 5.33 -0.95 -13.12
N ARG A 50 6.17 0.05 -12.80
CA ARG A 50 6.66 1.00 -13.80
C ARG A 50 7.37 0.29 -14.96
N SER A 51 8.22 -0.69 -14.65
CA SER A 51 8.90 -1.49 -15.68
C SER A 51 7.91 -2.26 -16.56
N LEU A 52 6.83 -2.81 -16.01
CA LEU A 52 5.79 -3.49 -16.78
C LEU A 52 5.01 -2.50 -17.66
N GLN A 53 4.77 -1.28 -17.17
CA GLN A 53 4.06 -0.22 -17.89
C GLN A 53 4.89 0.40 -19.03
N GLU A 54 6.22 0.44 -18.89
CA GLU A 54 7.14 0.98 -19.91
C GLU A 54 7.58 -0.04 -20.97
N ASN A 55 7.61 -1.34 -20.63
CA ASN A 55 8.09 -2.38 -21.55
C ASN A 55 7.04 -2.76 -22.61
N GLU A 56 7.34 -2.44 -23.88
CA GLU A 56 6.53 -2.87 -25.04
C GLU A 56 6.58 -4.39 -25.27
N ILE A 57 7.70 -5.04 -24.93
CA ILE A 57 7.90 -6.49 -25.11
C ILE A 57 8.02 -7.16 -23.75
N ARG A 58 7.03 -7.99 -23.40
CA ARG A 58 7.03 -8.78 -22.16
C ARG A 58 7.43 -10.23 -22.46
N LYS A 59 8.42 -10.76 -21.73
CA LYS A 59 8.86 -12.16 -21.84
C LYS A 59 8.04 -13.12 -20.97
N VAL A 60 7.36 -12.59 -19.95
CA VAL A 60 6.50 -13.33 -19.02
C VAL A 60 5.18 -12.56 -18.92
N ASP A 61 4.07 -13.28 -18.94
CA ASP A 61 2.73 -12.71 -18.75
C ASP A 61 2.50 -12.46 -17.26
N GLU A 62 3.06 -11.36 -16.78
CA GLU A 62 2.94 -10.94 -15.39
C GLU A 62 2.03 -9.72 -15.28
N ASP A 63 1.09 -9.81 -14.33
CA ASP A 63 0.10 -8.79 -14.05
C ASP A 63 0.57 -7.87 -12.92
N GLU A 64 0.50 -6.56 -13.16
CA GLU A 64 0.88 -5.52 -12.19
C GLU A 64 -0.06 -5.45 -10.98
N LYS A 65 -1.28 -6.01 -11.08
CA LYS A 65 -2.28 -6.02 -9.98
C LYS A 65 -1.75 -6.69 -8.72
N GLY A 66 -0.98 -7.78 -8.87
CA GLY A 66 -0.35 -8.46 -7.74
C GLY A 66 0.64 -7.57 -7.00
N GLU A 67 1.30 -6.64 -7.71
CA GLU A 67 2.23 -5.70 -7.11
C GLU A 67 1.52 -4.55 -6.41
N PHE A 68 0.40 -4.05 -6.92
CA PHE A 68 -0.44 -3.09 -6.20
C PHE A 68 -0.99 -3.68 -4.88
N ILE A 69 -1.46 -4.93 -4.89
CA ILE A 69 -1.85 -5.63 -3.65
C ILE A 69 -0.68 -5.71 -2.66
N GLY A 70 0.52 -5.98 -3.18
CA GLY A 70 1.74 -5.99 -2.38
C GLY A 70 2.04 -4.63 -1.76
N ILE A 71 1.93 -3.54 -2.53
CA ILE A 71 2.12 -2.16 -2.05
C ILE A 71 1.17 -1.87 -0.87
N ILE A 72 -0.11 -2.25 -0.99
CA ILE A 72 -1.10 -2.07 0.08
C ILE A 72 -0.66 -2.81 1.35
N ASN A 73 -0.37 -4.11 1.25
CA ASN A 73 -0.05 -4.92 2.43
C ASN A 73 1.28 -4.51 3.09
N TYR A 74 2.33 -4.20 2.32
CA TYR A 74 3.59 -3.73 2.89
C TYR A 74 3.47 -2.33 3.52
N SER A 75 2.65 -1.44 2.94
CA SER A 75 2.38 -0.12 3.54
C SER A 75 1.63 -0.24 4.86
N ILE A 76 0.66 -1.16 4.97
CA ILE A 76 -0.04 -1.44 6.24
C ILE A 76 0.94 -2.00 7.28
N MET A 77 1.81 -2.93 6.89
CA MET A 77 2.86 -3.44 7.77
C MET A 77 3.80 -2.32 8.25
N ALA A 78 4.14 -1.36 7.38
CA ALA A 78 4.94 -0.19 7.74
C ALA A 78 4.20 0.73 8.73
N LEU A 79 2.90 0.94 8.53
CA LEU A 79 2.05 1.70 9.46
C LEU A 79 1.92 1.02 10.83
N ILE A 80 1.86 -0.32 10.88
CA ILE A 80 1.88 -1.07 12.15
C ILE A 80 3.26 -0.96 12.81
N GLN A 81 4.34 -1.05 12.03
CA GLN A 81 5.71 -0.88 12.53
C GLN A 81 5.97 0.50 13.13
N LEU A 82 5.40 1.55 12.53
CA LEU A 82 5.50 2.92 13.05
C LEU A 82 4.85 3.05 14.44
N GLU A 83 3.79 2.29 14.71
CA GLU A 83 3.07 2.33 15.99
C GLU A 83 3.73 1.46 17.05
N LEU A 84 4.06 0.21 16.71
CA LEU A 84 4.52 -0.79 17.68
C LEU A 84 6.04 -0.87 17.82
N GLY A 85 6.79 -0.25 16.91
CA GLY A 85 8.24 -0.50 16.78
C GLY A 85 8.54 -1.90 16.26
N ILE A 86 9.83 -2.18 16.03
CA ILE A 86 10.32 -3.50 15.59
C ILE A 86 10.32 -4.49 16.74
N ALA A 87 10.13 -5.77 16.42
CA ALA A 87 10.30 -6.86 17.37
C ALA A 87 11.57 -7.65 17.05
N ASP A 88 12.20 -8.24 18.07
CA ASP A 88 13.38 -9.10 17.86
C ASP A 88 12.99 -10.47 17.28
N GLN A 89 11.73 -10.88 17.44
CA GLN A 89 11.15 -12.12 16.93
C GLN A 89 9.66 -11.91 16.61
N PRO A 90 9.03 -12.79 15.81
CA PRO A 90 7.59 -12.69 15.53
C PRO A 90 6.77 -12.69 16.82
N ASP A 91 5.98 -11.64 17.04
CA ASP A 91 5.31 -11.33 18.31
C ASP A 91 3.79 -11.17 18.20
N LEU A 92 3.24 -11.22 16.98
CA LEU A 92 1.79 -11.10 16.74
C LEU A 92 1.19 -12.43 16.29
N ASP A 93 0.06 -12.79 16.88
CA ASP A 93 -0.83 -13.83 16.34
C ASP A 93 -1.71 -13.29 15.20
N VAL A 94 -2.45 -14.19 14.55
CA VAL A 94 -3.31 -13.85 13.41
C VAL A 94 -4.40 -12.86 13.81
N THR A 95 -5.01 -13.03 14.97
CA THR A 95 -6.12 -12.18 15.44
C THR A 95 -5.63 -10.75 15.66
N LYS A 96 -4.53 -10.58 16.40
CA LYS A 96 -3.99 -9.26 16.72
C LYS A 96 -3.43 -8.56 15.49
N ALA A 97 -2.73 -9.27 14.62
CA ALA A 97 -2.27 -8.70 13.34
C ALA A 97 -3.45 -8.23 12.47
N THR A 98 -4.57 -8.97 12.49
CA THR A 98 -5.78 -8.61 11.75
C THR A 98 -6.47 -7.38 12.34
N GLU A 99 -6.59 -7.27 13.66
CA GLU A 99 -7.13 -6.06 14.32
C GLU A 99 -6.32 -4.81 13.96
N LEU A 100 -4.99 -4.93 13.99
CA LEU A 100 -4.08 -3.84 13.64
C LEU A 100 -4.22 -3.46 12.16
N TYR A 101 -4.30 -4.45 11.27
CA TYR A 101 -4.55 -4.24 9.85
C TYR A 101 -5.84 -3.44 9.63
N ASP A 102 -6.95 -3.88 10.26
CA ASP A 102 -8.27 -3.25 10.12
C ASP A 102 -8.27 -1.81 10.66
N ALA A 103 -7.57 -1.55 11.77
CA ALA A 103 -7.41 -0.21 12.31
C ALA A 103 -6.68 0.73 11.32
N LYS A 104 -5.60 0.27 10.67
CA LYS A 104 -4.86 1.09 9.68
C LYS A 104 -5.66 1.31 8.40
N ILE A 105 -6.41 0.31 7.95
CA ILE A 105 -7.35 0.46 6.83
C ILE A 105 -8.41 1.51 7.13
N LYS A 106 -9.02 1.47 8.32
CA LYS A 106 -10.05 2.43 8.71
C LYS A 106 -9.52 3.87 8.63
N LEU A 107 -8.37 4.15 9.22
CA LEU A 107 -7.75 5.48 9.18
C LEU A 107 -7.42 5.92 7.73
N THR A 108 -6.97 4.98 6.91
CA THR A 108 -6.65 5.25 5.50
C THR A 108 -7.89 5.57 4.68
N LYS A 109 -8.99 4.85 4.92
CA LYS A 109 -10.28 5.08 4.28
C LYS A 109 -10.88 6.42 4.68
N GLU A 110 -10.84 6.77 5.97
CA GLU A 110 -11.29 8.08 6.46
C GLU A 110 -10.51 9.23 5.79
N LEU A 111 -9.18 9.09 5.66
CA LEU A 111 -8.36 10.06 4.93
C LEU A 111 -8.76 10.17 3.45
N MET A 112 -9.02 9.04 2.79
CA MET A 112 -9.47 9.00 1.40
C MET A 112 -10.83 9.69 1.21
N GLU A 113 -11.79 9.41 2.09
CA GLU A 113 -13.13 10.02 2.05
C GLU A 113 -13.06 11.52 2.29
N ALA A 114 -12.23 11.98 3.24
CA ALA A 114 -11.99 13.40 3.46
C ALA A 114 -11.37 14.08 2.22
N LYS A 115 -10.34 13.47 1.60
CA LYS A 115 -9.75 14.01 0.37
C LYS A 115 -10.72 14.02 -0.80
N ASN A 116 -11.53 12.98 -0.98
CA ASN A 116 -12.53 12.94 -2.04
C ASN A 116 -13.64 13.97 -1.83
N HIS A 117 -13.98 14.31 -0.58
CA HIS A 117 -14.88 15.42 -0.30
C HIS A 117 -14.29 16.76 -0.76
N ASP A 118 -13.00 17.00 -0.49
CA ASP A 118 -12.35 18.28 -0.77
C ASP A 118 -11.96 18.47 -2.25
N TYR A 119 -11.52 17.41 -2.92
CA TYR A 119 -11.01 17.46 -4.30
C TYR A 119 -11.93 16.78 -5.33
N GLY A 120 -13.07 16.22 -4.89
CA GLY A 120 -13.87 15.31 -5.69
C GLY A 120 -13.16 13.98 -5.96
N GLU A 121 -13.72 13.19 -6.87
CA GLU A 121 -13.14 11.90 -7.29
C GLU A 121 -12.23 12.06 -8.53
N ALA A 122 -11.43 13.13 -8.59
CA ALA A 122 -10.59 13.46 -9.75
C ALA A 122 -9.61 12.33 -10.14
N TRP A 123 -9.25 11.47 -9.19
CA TRP A 123 -8.45 10.28 -9.42
C TRP A 123 -9.09 9.29 -10.42
N ARG A 124 -10.43 9.34 -10.61
CA ARG A 124 -11.13 8.46 -11.55
C ARG A 124 -10.79 8.74 -13.02
N ASP A 125 -10.31 9.95 -13.32
CA ASP A 125 -9.90 10.35 -14.66
C ASP A 125 -8.37 10.25 -14.85
N MET A 126 -7.64 9.76 -13.85
CA MET A 126 -6.20 9.56 -13.92
C MET A 126 -5.84 8.26 -14.65
N ARG A 127 -4.63 8.23 -15.22
CA ARG A 127 -4.03 7.00 -15.75
C ARG A 127 -3.47 6.17 -14.60
N VAL A 128 -3.56 4.84 -14.72
CA VAL A 128 -2.94 3.92 -13.75
C VAL A 128 -1.43 4.16 -13.62
N SER A 129 -0.74 4.46 -14.73
CA SER A 129 0.68 4.83 -14.69
C SER A 129 0.97 6.09 -13.88
N SER A 130 0.08 7.09 -13.91
CA SER A 130 0.22 8.29 -13.08
C SER A 130 0.07 7.97 -11.59
N LEU A 131 -0.78 7.00 -11.23
CA LEU A 131 -0.89 6.51 -9.85
C LEU A 131 0.39 5.78 -9.42
N THR A 132 1.00 4.98 -10.30
CA THR A 132 2.33 4.38 -10.08
C THR A 132 3.38 5.45 -9.77
N ASP A 133 3.43 6.51 -10.57
CA ASP A 133 4.41 7.59 -10.41
C ASP A 133 4.21 8.36 -9.09
N LEU A 134 2.96 8.59 -8.67
CA LEU A 134 2.66 9.20 -7.37
C LEU A 134 3.12 8.30 -6.20
N ILE A 135 2.94 6.98 -6.31
CA ILE A 135 3.47 6.03 -5.33
C ILE A 135 5.01 6.12 -5.27
N LEU A 136 5.68 6.12 -6.43
CA LEU A 136 7.14 6.27 -6.51
C LEU A 136 7.62 7.59 -5.91
N GLN A 137 6.93 8.70 -6.16
CA GLN A 137 7.25 9.99 -5.57
C GLN A 137 7.15 9.95 -4.04
N LYS A 138 6.06 9.37 -3.50
CA LYS A 138 5.85 9.23 -2.06
C LYS A 138 6.92 8.34 -1.42
N LEU A 139 7.33 7.25 -2.08
CA LEU A 139 8.43 6.40 -1.64
C LEU A 139 9.75 7.16 -1.55
N LEU A 140 10.12 7.90 -2.60
CA LEU A 140 11.35 8.69 -2.59
C LEU A 140 11.33 9.74 -1.46
N ARG A 141 10.17 10.31 -1.16
CA ARG A 141 9.99 11.21 -0.02
C ARG A 141 10.21 10.49 1.31
N VAL A 142 9.57 9.33 1.53
CA VAL A 142 9.73 8.56 2.76
C VAL A 142 11.18 8.16 2.98
N LYS A 143 11.88 7.67 1.95
CA LYS A 143 13.30 7.31 2.03
C LYS A 143 14.15 8.50 2.46
N GLN A 144 13.90 9.69 1.89
CA GLN A 144 14.61 10.90 2.28
C GLN A 144 14.35 11.30 3.75
N ILE A 145 13.14 11.09 4.25
CA ILE A 145 12.80 11.37 5.66
C ILE A 145 13.50 10.35 6.58
N GLU A 146 13.52 9.07 6.20
CA GLU A 146 14.23 8.00 6.93
C GLU A 146 15.74 8.26 6.98
N ASP A 147 16.35 8.65 5.86
CA ASP A 147 17.78 9.01 5.76
C ASP A 147 18.12 10.21 6.64
N ASN A 148 17.18 11.17 6.74
CA ASN A 148 17.30 12.32 7.63
C ASN A 148 16.96 12.00 9.10
N LYS A 149 16.77 10.72 9.45
CA LYS A 149 16.38 10.26 10.80
C LYS A 149 15.12 10.96 11.33
N GLY A 150 14.14 11.19 10.44
CA GLY A 150 12.89 11.89 10.76
C GLY A 150 13.01 13.41 10.90
N LYS A 151 14.20 14.00 10.72
CA LYS A 151 14.38 15.46 10.77
C LYS A 151 13.88 16.09 9.48
N THR A 152 12.79 16.84 9.56
CA THR A 152 12.25 17.60 8.44
C THR A 152 11.95 19.03 8.87
N LEU A 153 12.16 19.99 7.97
CA LEU A 153 11.86 21.41 8.22
C LEU A 153 10.36 21.69 8.06
N VAL A 154 9.74 21.04 7.08
CA VAL A 154 8.32 21.10 6.73
C VAL A 154 7.97 19.75 6.10
N SER A 155 7.45 18.79 6.87
CA SER A 155 6.97 17.52 6.29
C SER A 155 5.67 17.08 6.92
N GLU A 156 4.80 16.56 6.07
CA GLU A 156 3.75 15.63 6.46
C GLU A 156 4.39 14.40 7.13
N GLY A 157 3.70 13.78 8.09
CA GLY A 157 4.18 12.58 8.76
C GLY A 157 4.49 11.44 7.77
N ILE A 158 5.40 10.53 8.15
CA ILE A 158 5.75 9.36 7.34
C ILE A 158 4.51 8.47 7.12
N ASP A 159 3.64 8.37 8.12
CA ASP A 159 2.35 7.67 8.10
C ASP A 159 1.44 8.16 6.97
N ALA A 160 1.25 9.48 6.83
CA ALA A 160 0.43 10.06 5.77
C ALA A 160 0.91 9.65 4.36
N ASN A 161 2.23 9.49 4.17
CA ASN A 161 2.78 9.04 2.90
C ASN A 161 2.45 7.57 2.61
N TYR A 162 2.47 6.69 3.62
CA TYR A 162 2.02 5.30 3.46
C TYR A 162 0.53 5.19 3.18
N GLN A 163 -0.29 6.00 3.84
CA GLN A 163 -1.73 6.05 3.56
C GLN A 163 -2.02 6.51 2.13
N ASP A 164 -1.29 7.51 1.63
CA ASP A 164 -1.40 7.95 0.24
C ASP A 164 -1.00 6.83 -0.74
N MET A 165 0.10 6.11 -0.47
CA MET A 165 0.50 4.97 -1.29
C MET A 165 -0.57 3.87 -1.34
N ILE A 166 -1.23 3.57 -0.20
CA ILE A 166 -2.36 2.63 -0.15
C ILE A 166 -3.51 3.14 -1.01
N ASN A 167 -3.90 4.40 -0.86
CA ASN A 167 -5.02 4.97 -1.62
C ASN A 167 -4.77 4.95 -3.13
N TYR A 168 -3.57 5.34 -3.59
CA TYR A 168 -3.21 5.28 -5.01
C TYR A 168 -3.19 3.84 -5.55
N ALA A 169 -2.70 2.87 -4.77
CA ALA A 169 -2.73 1.47 -5.17
C ALA A 169 -4.17 0.92 -5.23
N VAL A 170 -5.05 1.32 -4.31
CA VAL A 170 -6.47 0.98 -4.37
C VAL A 170 -7.12 1.60 -5.60
N PHE A 171 -6.87 2.88 -5.89
CA PHE A 171 -7.41 3.54 -7.08
C PHE A 171 -6.96 2.85 -8.38
N ALA A 172 -5.70 2.41 -8.46
CA ALA A 172 -5.19 1.64 -9.58
C ALA A 172 -5.99 0.33 -9.77
N LEU A 173 -6.23 -0.40 -8.69
CA LEU A 173 -7.03 -1.64 -8.70
C LEU A 173 -8.53 -1.42 -8.97
N ILE A 174 -9.06 -0.21 -8.74
CA ILE A 174 -10.42 0.16 -9.14
C ILE A 174 -10.49 0.48 -10.64
N LEU A 175 -9.49 1.18 -11.17
CA LEU A 175 -9.42 1.57 -12.58
C LEU A 175 -9.06 0.39 -13.51
N ASP A 176 -8.26 -0.56 -13.04
CA ASP A 176 -7.95 -1.81 -13.71
C ASP A 176 -8.28 -3.02 -12.80
N PRO A 177 -9.57 -3.43 -12.75
CA PRO A 177 -10.06 -4.45 -11.82
C PRO A 177 -9.40 -5.81 -12.02
N LEU A 178 -9.27 -6.57 -10.93
CA LEU A 178 -8.89 -7.98 -10.98
C LEU A 178 -9.90 -8.75 -11.87
N THR A 179 -9.48 -9.14 -13.07
CA THR A 179 -10.28 -10.02 -13.92
C THR A 179 -10.28 -11.41 -13.30
N PRO A 180 -11.44 -12.06 -13.10
CA PRO A 180 -11.47 -13.48 -12.77
C PRO A 180 -10.69 -14.22 -13.86
N LYS A 181 -9.67 -15.00 -13.48
CA LYS A 181 -9.10 -15.97 -14.43
C LYS A 181 -10.24 -16.91 -14.83
N GLN A 182 -10.57 -16.91 -16.12
CA GLN A 182 -11.45 -17.91 -16.73
C GLN A 182 -10.81 -19.30 -16.62
#